data_AF-A0A5R9QBV5-F1
#
_entry.id   AF-A0A5R9QBV5-F1
#
_cell.length_a   1.000
_cell.length_b   1.000
_cell.length_c   1.000
_cell.angle_alpha   90.00
_cell.angle_beta   90.00
_cell.angle_gamma   90.00
#
_symmetry.space_group_name_H-M   'P 1'
#
loop_
_entity.id
_entity.type
_entity.pdbx_description
1 polymer ?
#
loop_
_entity_poly.entity_id
_entity_poly.type
_entity_poly.pdbx_seq_one_letter_code
_entity_poly.pdbx_strand_id
1 'polypeptide(L)'
;MRMLLFVHLLGASVWVGGHLVLLLGVLPGALRRRDVAAVRAFERRYERVGLPALALQVISGLWLASLWLPPAAWLEPSALARLVQAKLALLGMTALLGVHARLRLIPQLTPQRLPALALHVLLLTLAAVALVWVGSGFRFGGLF
;
A
#
# COMPACT_ATOMS: atom_id res chain seq x y z
N MET A 1 21.29 9.29 1.62
CA MET A 1 19.86 9.68 1.70
C MET A 1 19.16 9.81 0.34
N ARG A 2 19.69 10.60 -0.63
CA ARG A 2 19.01 10.82 -1.94
C ARG A 2 18.70 9.54 -2.73
N MET A 3 19.67 8.64 -2.89
CA MET A 3 19.46 7.36 -3.59
C MET A 3 18.42 6.48 -2.89
N LEU A 4 18.51 6.39 -1.56
CA LEU A 4 17.56 5.62 -0.75
C LEU A 4 16.13 6.16 -0.88
N LEU A 5 15.96 7.49 -0.88
CA LEU A 5 14.66 8.12 -1.13
C LEU A 5 14.15 7.84 -2.54
N PHE A 6 15.00 7.91 -3.57
CA PHE A 6 14.63 7.56 -4.93
C PHE A 6 14.10 6.11 -5.02
N VAL A 7 14.83 5.15 -4.44
CA VAL A 7 14.43 3.74 -4.40
C VAL A 7 13.12 3.54 -3.64
N HIS A 8 12.94 4.23 -2.51
CA HIS A 8 11.69 4.22 -1.75
C HIS A 8 10.50 4.72 -2.58
N LEU A 9 10.66 5.87 -3.22
CA LEU A 9 9.62 6.46 -4.06
C LEU A 9 9.29 5.59 -5.26
N LEU A 10 10.28 4.95 -5.89
CA LEU A 10 10.05 4.02 -6.99
C LEU A 10 9.15 2.84 -6.55
N GLY A 11 9.48 2.20 -5.43
CA GLY A 11 8.65 1.13 -4.87
C GLY A 11 7.25 1.61 -4.48
N ALA A 12 7.15 2.78 -3.84
CA ALA A 12 5.87 3.37 -3.45
C ALA A 12 4.99 3.72 -4.67
N SER A 13 5.55 4.29 -5.73
CA SER A 13 4.84 4.63 -6.96
C SER A 13 4.31 3.39 -7.68
N VAL A 14 5.09 2.31 -7.76
CA VAL A 14 4.62 1.04 -8.34
C VAL A 14 3.47 0.46 -7.51
N TRP A 15 3.60 0.45 -6.18
CA TRP A 15 2.57 -0.07 -5.28
C TRP A 15 1.26 0.69 -5.38
N VAL A 16 1.31 2.02 -5.19
CA VAL A 16 0.14 2.90 -5.20
C VAL A 16 -0.49 2.93 -6.58
N GLY A 17 0.33 3.05 -7.63
CA GLY A 17 -0.13 3.07 -9.02
C GLY A 17 -0.85 1.79 -9.42
N GLY A 18 -0.32 0.62 -9.05
CA GLY A 18 -0.97 -0.66 -9.32
C GLY A 18 -2.35 -0.79 -8.66
N HIS A 19 -2.47 -0.39 -7.40
CA HIS A 19 -3.75 -0.39 -6.70
C HIS A 19 -4.77 0.61 -7.28
N LEU A 20 -4.32 1.79 -7.70
CA LEU A 20 -5.17 2.76 -8.41
C LEU A 20 -5.65 2.21 -9.76
N VAL A 21 -4.77 1.57 -10.55
CA VAL A 21 -5.15 0.94 -11.82
C VAL A 21 -6.16 -0.20 -11.59
N LEU A 22 -5.96 -1.03 -10.56
CA LEU A 22 -6.91 -2.06 -10.20
C LEU A 22 -8.28 -1.47 -9.83
N LEU A 23 -8.30 -0.50 -8.90
CA LEU A 23 -9.52 0.12 -8.38
C LEU A 23 -10.31 0.88 -9.45
N LEU A 24 -9.62 1.68 -10.27
CA LEU A 24 -10.26 2.63 -11.18
C LEU A 24 -10.41 2.06 -12.60
N GLY A 25 -9.45 1.26 -13.06
CA GLY A 25 -9.41 0.75 -14.44
C GLY A 25 -10.04 -0.63 -14.61
N VAL A 26 -9.76 -1.56 -13.69
CA VAL A 26 -10.15 -2.98 -13.85
C VAL A 26 -11.46 -3.29 -13.13
N LEU A 27 -11.54 -2.91 -11.86
CA LEU A 27 -12.60 -3.31 -10.94
C LEU A 27 -14.01 -2.85 -11.35
N PRO A 28 -14.25 -1.63 -11.88
CA PRO A 28 -15.59 -1.19 -12.27
C PRO A 28 -16.15 -2.04 -13.42
N GLY A 29 -15.31 -2.39 -14.39
CA GLY A 29 -15.67 -3.28 -15.49
C GLY A 29 -15.92 -4.71 -15.02
N ALA A 30 -15.05 -5.23 -14.14
CA ALA A 30 -15.18 -6.55 -13.55
C ALA A 30 -16.48 -6.68 -12.74
N LEU A 31 -16.84 -5.68 -11.94
CA LEU A 31 -18.07 -5.69 -11.15
C LEU A 31 -19.33 -5.69 -12.03
N ARG A 32 -19.41 -4.81 -13.04
CA ARG A 32 -20.56 -4.74 -13.95
C ARG A 32 -20.80 -6.03 -14.71
N ARG A 33 -19.72 -6.68 -15.17
CA ARG A 33 -19.79 -7.93 -15.95
C ARG A 33 -19.71 -9.18 -15.09
N ARG A 34 -19.55 -9.04 -13.77
CA ARG A 34 -19.23 -10.15 -12.85
C ARG A 34 -18.04 -10.99 -13.31
N ASP A 35 -17.07 -10.33 -13.94
CA ASP A 35 -15.91 -10.94 -14.59
C ASP A 35 -14.74 -11.04 -13.61
N VAL A 36 -14.65 -12.19 -12.95
CA VAL A 36 -13.54 -12.53 -12.05
C VAL A 36 -12.23 -12.74 -12.81
N ALA A 37 -12.28 -13.12 -14.08
CA ALA A 37 -11.10 -13.42 -14.87
C ALA A 37 -10.27 -12.15 -15.12
N ALA A 38 -10.92 -11.01 -15.36
CA ALA A 38 -10.25 -9.72 -15.48
C ALA A 38 -9.41 -9.37 -14.24
N VAL A 39 -9.95 -9.54 -13.03
CA VAL A 39 -9.23 -9.26 -11.79
C VAL A 39 -8.05 -10.21 -11.60
N ARG A 40 -8.28 -11.52 -11.78
CA ARG A 40 -7.20 -12.53 -11.67
C ARG A 40 -6.09 -12.29 -12.71
N ALA A 41 -6.46 -11.84 -13.91
CA ALA A 41 -5.50 -11.55 -14.98
C ALA A 41 -4.63 -10.33 -14.66
N PHE A 42 -5.20 -9.32 -14.00
CA PHE A 42 -4.42 -8.20 -13.46
C PHE A 42 -3.50 -8.68 -12.33
N GLU A 43 -4.06 -9.36 -11.31
CA GLU A 43 -3.29 -9.79 -10.12
C GLU A 43 -2.09 -10.66 -10.48
N ARG A 44 -2.23 -11.67 -11.35
CA ARG A 44 -1.11 -12.54 -11.76
C ARG A 44 0.05 -11.79 -12.41
N ARG A 45 -0.23 -10.68 -13.11
CA ARG A 45 0.80 -9.86 -13.75
C ARG A 45 1.40 -8.88 -12.76
N TYR A 46 0.51 -8.21 -12.03
CA TYR A 46 0.89 -7.17 -11.08
C TYR A 46 1.66 -7.74 -9.89
N GLU A 47 1.30 -8.90 -9.32
CA GLU A 47 1.96 -9.42 -8.12
C GLU A 47 3.46 -9.63 -8.28
N ARG A 48 3.90 -9.96 -9.51
CA ARG A 48 5.32 -10.17 -9.84
C ARG A 48 6.17 -8.91 -9.70
N VAL A 49 5.55 -7.74 -9.80
CA VAL A 49 6.22 -6.43 -9.66
C VAL A 49 5.78 -5.71 -8.39
N GLY A 50 4.51 -5.86 -8.00
CA GLY A 50 3.89 -5.24 -6.83
C GLY A 50 4.45 -5.75 -5.51
N LEU A 51 4.64 -7.07 -5.34
CA LEU A 51 5.21 -7.60 -4.09
C LEU A 51 6.69 -7.19 -3.90
N PRO A 52 7.56 -7.28 -4.93
CA PRO A 52 8.91 -6.72 -4.83
C PRO A 52 8.91 -5.21 -4.54
N ALA A 53 8.03 -4.44 -5.18
CA ALA A 53 7.91 -3.00 -4.94
C ALA A 53 7.46 -2.68 -3.50
N LEU A 54 6.53 -3.46 -2.94
CA LEU A 54 6.13 -3.37 -1.54
C LEU A 54 7.31 -3.67 -0.61
N ALA A 55 8.04 -4.75 -0.84
CA ALA A 55 9.20 -5.09 -0.03
C ALA A 55 10.27 -3.98 -0.09
N LEU A 56 10.55 -3.48 -1.29
CA LEU A 56 11.51 -2.41 -1.54
C LEU A 56 11.11 -1.13 -0.77
N GLN A 57 9.86 -0.70 -0.87
CA GLN A 57 9.40 0.54 -0.22
C GLN A 57 9.34 0.40 1.30
N VAL A 58 9.01 -0.79 1.83
CA VAL A 58 9.02 -1.07 3.27
C VAL A 58 10.44 -1.00 3.83
N ILE A 59 11.38 -1.75 3.25
CA ILE A 59 12.77 -1.80 3.73
C ILE A 59 13.40 -0.41 3.66
N SER A 60 13.30 0.24 2.50
CA SER A 60 13.84 1.59 2.33
C SER A 60 13.14 2.64 3.19
N GLY A 61 11.84 2.48 3.46
CA GLY A 61 11.06 3.38 4.31
C GLY A 61 11.45 3.28 5.78
N LEU A 62 11.66 2.07 6.29
CA LEU A 62 12.17 1.84 7.65
C LEU A 62 13.59 2.39 7.81
N TRP A 63 14.44 2.20 6.80
CA TRP A 63 15.79 2.77 6.80
C TRP A 63 15.75 4.30 6.73
N LEU A 64 14.90 4.90 5.91
CA LEU A 64 14.72 6.35 5.93
C LEU A 64 14.29 6.80 7.33
N ALA A 65 13.25 6.19 7.91
CA ALA A 65 12.77 6.55 9.24
C ALA A 65 13.87 6.55 10.31
N SER A 66 14.79 5.57 10.28
CA SER A 66 15.91 5.49 11.24
C SER A 66 16.98 6.58 11.03
N LEU A 67 17.08 7.15 9.84
CA LEU A 67 17.96 8.30 9.55
C LEU A 67 17.34 9.63 9.99
N TRP A 68 16.01 9.73 10.05
CA TRP A 68 15.30 10.93 10.48
C TRP A 68 15.11 10.97 12.00
N LEU A 69 14.82 9.82 12.61
CA LEU A 69 14.55 9.68 14.03
C LEU A 69 15.11 8.34 14.53
N PRO A 70 15.90 8.30 15.63
CA PRO A 70 16.40 7.05 16.16
C PRO A 70 15.23 6.12 16.54
N PRO A 71 15.34 4.80 16.32
CA PRO A 71 14.24 3.85 16.59
C PRO A 71 13.65 3.94 18.00
N ALA A 72 14.47 4.24 19.01
CA ALA A 72 14.03 4.41 20.39
C ALA A 72 13.02 5.57 20.56
N ALA A 73 13.09 6.59 19.71
CA ALA A 73 12.20 7.76 19.76
C ALA A 73 10.95 7.62 18.88
N TRP A 74 10.77 6.51 18.15
CA TRP A 74 9.64 6.35 17.22
C TRP A 74 8.26 6.41 17.89
N LEU A 75 8.19 6.11 19.20
CA LEU A 75 6.96 6.15 19.99
C LEU A 75 6.81 7.42 20.85
N GLU A 76 7.77 8.35 20.77
CA GLU A 76 7.68 9.61 21.51
C GLU A 76 6.56 10.51 20.96
N PRO A 77 6.04 11.46 21.77
CA PRO A 77 4.97 12.36 21.34
C PRO A 77 5.47 13.55 20.48
N SER A 78 6.46 13.33 19.60
CA SER A 78 6.98 14.37 18.70
C SER A 78 6.24 14.39 17.35
N ALA A 79 6.27 15.52 16.63
CA ALA A 79 5.63 15.65 15.32
C ALA A 79 6.18 14.64 14.30
N LEU A 80 7.50 14.44 14.31
CA LEU A 80 8.17 13.48 13.44
C LEU A 80 7.84 12.02 13.82
N ALA A 81 7.80 11.71 15.12
CA ALA A 81 7.41 10.39 15.61
C ALA A 81 5.96 10.04 15.23
N ARG A 82 5.03 11.01 15.29
CA ARG A 82 3.65 10.81 14.82
C ARG A 82 3.56 10.43 13.33
N LEU A 83 4.43 11.00 12.48
CA LEU A 83 4.52 10.59 11.06
C LEU A 83 5.01 9.14 10.92
N VAL A 84 6.01 8.74 11.69
CA VAL A 84 6.52 7.36 11.71
C VAL A 84 5.43 6.40 12.18
N GLN A 85 4.77 6.69 13.31
CA GLN A 85 3.67 5.89 13.87
C GLN A 85 2.52 5.72 12.87
N ALA A 86 2.09 6.82 12.23
CA ALA A 86 1.04 6.78 11.22
C ALA A 86 1.43 5.90 10.04
N LYS A 87 2.67 5.99 9.54
CA LYS A 87 3.16 5.10 8.48
C LYS A 87 3.19 3.64 8.90
N LEU A 88 3.67 3.33 10.11
CA LEU A 88 3.73 1.96 10.63
C LEU A 88 2.32 1.37 10.81
N ALA A 89 1.37 2.16 11.31
CA ALA A 89 -0.02 1.75 11.44
C ALA A 89 -0.66 1.47 10.07
N LEU A 90 -0.48 2.37 9.10
CA LEU A 90 -0.97 2.19 7.73
C LEU A 90 -0.31 0.99 7.02
N LEU A 91 0.98 0.76 7.27
CA LEU A 91 1.69 -0.40 6.74
C LEU A 91 1.16 -1.70 7.36
N GLY A 92 0.92 -1.72 8.68
CA GLY A 92 0.28 -2.83 9.37
C GLY A 92 -1.11 -3.13 8.80
N MET A 93 -1.93 -2.11 8.60
CA MET A 93 -3.24 -2.25 7.96
C MET A 93 -3.14 -2.79 6.53
N THR A 94 -2.17 -2.29 5.74
CA THR A 94 -1.91 -2.79 4.37
C THR A 94 -1.53 -4.27 4.38
N ALA A 95 -0.66 -4.68 5.31
CA ALA A 95 -0.26 -6.08 5.46
C ALA A 95 -1.44 -6.97 5.86
N LEU A 96 -2.24 -6.56 6.85
CA LEU A 96 -3.43 -7.32 7.29
C LEU A 96 -4.45 -7.49 6.16
N LEU A 97 -4.77 -6.41 5.45
CA LEU A 97 -5.68 -6.46 4.31
C LEU A 97 -5.13 -7.33 3.17
N GLY A 98 -3.83 -7.22 2.87
CA GLY A 98 -3.16 -8.00 1.83
C GLY A 98 -3.12 -9.50 2.15
N VAL A 99 -2.78 -9.87 3.39
CA VAL A 99 -2.78 -11.25 3.86
C VAL A 99 -4.20 -11.83 3.83
N HIS A 100 -5.19 -11.08 4.32
CA HIS A 100 -6.58 -11.52 4.28
C HIS A 100 -7.08 -11.74 2.85
N ALA A 101 -6.80 -10.80 1.94
CA ALA A 101 -7.15 -10.93 0.53
C ALA A 101 -6.48 -12.15 -0.11
N ARG A 102 -5.18 -12.34 0.10
CA ARG A 102 -4.39 -13.43 -0.49
C ARG A 102 -4.77 -14.82 0.01
N LEU A 103 -5.02 -14.95 1.30
CA LEU A 103 -5.27 -16.26 1.91
C LEU A 103 -6.74 -16.66 1.90
N ARG A 104 -7.68 -15.70 1.90
CA ARG A 104 -9.12 -16.01 2.04
C ARG A 104 -9.95 -15.61 0.82
N LEU A 105 -9.75 -14.41 0.27
CA LEU A 105 -10.63 -13.90 -0.80
C LEU A 105 -10.24 -14.39 -2.18
N ILE A 106 -8.96 -14.23 -2.57
CA ILE A 106 -8.47 -14.56 -3.91
C ILE A 106 -8.63 -16.06 -4.24
N PRO A 107 -8.27 -17.02 -3.35
CA PRO A 107 -8.38 -18.44 -3.65
C PRO A 107 -9.83 -18.90 -3.86
N GLN A 108 -10.78 -18.23 -3.20
CA GLN A 108 -12.20 -18.58 -3.22
C GLN A 108 -13.01 -17.55 -4.02
N LEU A 109 -12.38 -16.80 -4.93
CA LEU A 109 -13.02 -15.69 -5.62
C LEU A 109 -14.03 -16.20 -6.65
N THR A 110 -15.29 -15.85 -6.46
CA THR A 110 -16.41 -16.11 -7.36
C THR A 110 -17.12 -14.79 -7.72
N PRO A 111 -17.98 -14.78 -8.75
CA PRO A 111 -18.83 -13.62 -9.07
C PRO A 111 -19.55 -13.01 -7.86
N GLN A 112 -20.03 -13.85 -6.94
CA GLN A 112 -20.77 -13.42 -5.73
C GLN A 112 -19.87 -12.77 -4.69
N ARG A 113 -18.58 -13.14 -4.64
CA ARG A 113 -17.61 -12.60 -3.69
C ARG A 113 -16.81 -11.41 -4.23
N LEU A 114 -17.02 -11.07 -5.51
CA LEU A 114 -16.34 -9.96 -6.17
C LEU A 114 -16.58 -8.59 -5.47
N PRO A 115 -17.78 -8.26 -4.95
CA PRO A 115 -17.96 -7.03 -4.18
C PRO A 115 -17.15 -6.98 -2.88
N ALA A 116 -16.97 -8.13 -2.20
CA ALA A 116 -16.16 -8.20 -0.99
C ALA A 116 -14.67 -7.95 -1.29
N LEU A 117 -14.17 -8.47 -2.41
CA LEU A 117 -12.83 -8.14 -2.91
C LEU A 117 -12.74 -6.66 -3.30
N ALA A 118 -13.78 -6.11 -3.93
CA ALA A 118 -13.79 -4.71 -4.32
C ALA A 118 -13.62 -3.76 -3.12
N LEU A 119 -14.30 -4.04 -2.01
CA LEU A 119 -14.12 -3.31 -0.76
C LEU A 119 -12.68 -3.42 -0.24
N HIS A 120 -12.07 -4.62 -0.30
CA HIS A 120 -10.67 -4.80 0.11
C HIS A 120 -9.71 -4.00 -0.76
N VAL A 121 -9.91 -4.00 -2.08
CA VAL A 121 -9.11 -3.21 -3.02
C VAL A 121 -9.26 -1.72 -2.71
N LEU A 122 -10.47 -1.24 -2.45
CA LEU A 122 -10.70 0.15 -2.06
C LEU A 122 -9.93 0.50 -0.78
N LEU A 123 -10.09 -0.29 0.29
CA LEU A 123 -9.42 -0.07 1.58
C LEU A 123 -7.89 -0.10 1.45
N LEU A 124 -7.35 -1.06 0.69
CA LEU A 124 -5.91 -1.13 0.38
C LEU A 124 -5.42 0.09 -0.39
N THR A 125 -6.20 0.55 -1.37
CA THR A 125 -5.85 1.72 -2.17
C THR A 125 -5.86 2.99 -1.34
N LEU A 126 -6.87 3.16 -0.47
CA LEU A 126 -6.93 4.28 0.47
C LEU A 126 -5.74 4.25 1.44
N ALA A 127 -5.36 3.08 1.96
CA ALA A 127 -4.18 2.91 2.80
C ALA A 127 -2.89 3.33 2.07
N ALA A 128 -2.74 2.90 0.81
CA ALA A 128 -1.59 3.21 -0.01
C ALA A 128 -1.49 4.71 -0.32
N VAL A 129 -2.60 5.37 -0.66
CA VAL A 129 -2.65 6.82 -0.88
C VAL A 129 -2.36 7.57 0.43
N ALA A 130 -2.90 7.12 1.55
CA ALA A 130 -2.61 7.70 2.86
C ALA A 130 -1.12 7.58 3.23
N LEU A 131 -0.46 6.48 2.90
CA LEU A 131 1.00 6.33 3.10
C LEU A 131 1.80 7.39 2.34
N VAL A 132 1.38 7.73 1.11
CA VAL A 132 1.98 8.80 0.31
C VAL A 132 1.75 10.15 0.98
N TRP A 133 0.51 10.44 1.39
CA TRP A 133 0.15 11.70 2.05
C TRP A 133 0.91 11.91 3.36
N VAL A 134 0.94 10.91 4.24
CA VAL A 134 1.74 10.96 5.48
C VAL A 134 3.23 11.08 5.13
N GLY A 135 3.68 10.42 4.06
CA GLY A 135 5.05 10.53 3.56
C GLY A 135 5.48 11.93 3.16
N SER A 136 4.60 12.73 2.54
CA SER A 136 4.94 14.11 2.22
C SER A 136 5.17 14.98 3.47
N GLY A 137 4.56 14.64 4.61
CA GLY A 137 4.73 15.37 5.86
C GLY A 137 6.18 15.42 6.38
N PHE A 138 7.02 14.43 6.04
CA PHE A 138 8.45 14.45 6.39
C PHE A 138 9.20 15.63 5.74
N ARG A 139 8.74 16.11 4.59
CA ARG A 139 9.33 17.29 3.94
C ARG A 139 8.92 18.60 4.60
N PHE A 140 7.74 18.64 5.20
CA PHE A 140 7.15 19.86 5.77
C PHE A 140 7.28 19.94 7.30
N GLY A 141 7.81 18.90 7.95
CA GLY A 141 7.99 18.86 9.41
C GLY A 141 6.72 18.48 10.19
N GLY A 142 5.64 18.10 9.52
CA GLY A 142 4.34 17.79 10.13
C GLY A 142 3.29 17.35 9.12
N LEU A 143 2.11 16.94 9.61
CA LEU A 143 0.94 16.61 8.77
C LEU A 143 0.12 17.84 8.37
N PHE A 144 0.26 18.95 9.10
CA PHE A 144 -0.43 20.22 8.94
C PHE A 144 0.54 21.36 9.20
#